data_AF-A0A0B8NZD1-F1
#
_entry.id   AF-A0A0B8NZD1-F1
#
_cell.length_a   1.000
_cell.length_b   1.000
_cell.length_c   1.000
_cell.angle_alpha   90.00
_cell.angle_beta   90.00
_cell.angle_gamma   90.00
#
_symmetry.space_group_name_H-M   'P 1'
#
loop_
_entity.id
_entity.type
_entity.pdbx_description
1 polymer ?
#
loop_
_entity_poly.entity_id
_entity_poly.type
_entity_poly.pdbx_seq_one_letter_code
_entity_poly.pdbx_strand_id
1 'polypeptide(L)' 'MQSLEKLVDTLSPKHRDIIVRRYGLFGQERETLADLSDDYQLSKERIRQLQKEGLQKLKSKLSFDGWD' A
#
# COMPACT_ATOMS: atom_id res chain seq x y z
N MET A 1 -0.31 20.63 2.99
CA MET A 1 0.32 19.31 3.25
C MET A 1 -0.78 18.27 3.44
N GLN A 2 -1.00 17.39 2.47
CA GLN A 2 -1.81 16.18 2.72
C GLN A 2 -1.00 15.22 3.62
N SER A 3 -1.66 14.63 4.63
CA SER A 3 -1.05 13.59 5.45
C SER A 3 -1.02 12.25 4.70
N LEU A 4 0.02 11.45 4.93
CA LEU A 4 0.14 10.10 4.36
C LEU A 4 -1.09 9.23 4.64
N GLU A 5 -1.68 9.38 5.83
CA GLU A 5 -2.92 8.72 6.23
C GLU A 5 -4.08 8.99 5.25
N LYS A 6 -4.34 10.27 4.95
CA LYS A 6 -5.38 10.66 3.99
C LYS A 6 -5.14 10.10 2.60
N LEU A 7 -3.88 10.02 2.17
CA LEU A 7 -3.54 9.43 0.87
C LEU A 7 -3.77 7.92 0.85
N VAL A 8 -3.33 7.22 1.90
CA VAL A 8 -3.51 5.77 2.03
C VAL A 8 -4.99 5.40 2.14
N ASP A 9 -5.81 6.22 2.79
CA ASP A 9 -7.27 6.02 2.87
C ASP A 9 -7.98 6.14 1.51
N THR A 10 -7.34 6.71 0.49
CA THR A 10 -7.91 6.73 -0.87
C THR A 10 -7.68 5.44 -1.66
N LEU A 11 -6.88 4.51 -1.14
CA LEU A 11 -6.69 3.20 -1.74
C LEU A 11 -7.90 2.31 -1.49
N SER A 12 -8.09 1.26 -2.31
CA SER A 12 -9.09 0.26 -1.98
C SER A 12 -8.69 -0.48 -0.70
N PRO A 13 -9.64 -1.04 0.08
CA PRO A 13 -9.33 -1.66 1.38
C PRO A 13 -8.18 -2.68 1.32
N LYS A 14 -8.15 -3.51 0.27
CA LYS A 14 -7.10 -4.50 0.04
C LYS A 14 -5.73 -3.86 -0.24
N HIS A 15 -5.68 -2.80 -1.03
CA HIS A 15 -4.43 -2.08 -1.32
C HIS A 15 -3.93 -1.34 -0.09
N ARG A 16 -4.85 -0.69 0.64
CA ARG A 16 -4.56 -0.02 1.89
C ARG A 16 -3.92 -0.98 2.89
N ASP A 17 -4.57 -2.11 3.16
CA ASP A 17 -4.07 -3.08 4.12
C ASP A 17 -2.68 -3.64 3.74
N ILE A 18 -2.50 -4.06 2.47
CA ILE A 18 -1.21 -4.53 1.97
C ILE A 18 -0.13 -3.46 2.13
N ILE A 19 -0.40 -2.20 1.79
CA ILE A 19 0.57 -1.12 1.95
C ILE A 19 0.88 -0.86 3.44
N VAL A 20 -0.13 -0.80 4.28
CA VAL A 20 0.03 -0.53 5.71
C VAL A 20 0.91 -1.61 6.36
N ARG A 21 0.58 -2.88 6.17
CA ARG A 21 1.31 -4.02 6.74
C ARG A 21 2.70 -4.18 6.11
N ARG A 22 2.84 -4.04 4.79
CA ARG A 22 4.14 -4.19 4.10
C ARG A 22 5.17 -3.16 4.54
N TYR A 23 4.72 -1.96 4.92
CA TYR A 23 5.59 -0.84 5.29
C TYR A 23 5.58 -0.51 6.79
N GLY A 24 4.79 -1.22 7.60
CA GLY A 24 4.67 -0.97 9.04
C GLY A 24 4.13 0.43 9.36
N LEU A 25 3.08 0.84 8.66
CA LEU A 25 2.48 2.17 8.83
C LEU A 25 1.43 2.17 9.94
N PHE A 26 1.16 3.34 10.52
CA PHE A 26 0.07 3.55 11.48
C PHE A 26 0.11 2.61 12.70
N GLY A 27 1.32 2.30 13.18
CA GLY A 27 1.53 1.43 14.34
C GLY A 27 1.42 -0.07 14.05
N GLN A 28 1.29 -0.47 12.78
CA GLN A 28 1.39 -1.87 12.38
C GLN A 28 2.86 -2.30 12.26
N GLU A 29 3.13 -3.57 12.52
CA GLU A 29 4.45 -4.15 12.26
C GLU A 29 4.67 -4.37 10.77
N ARG A 30 5.94 -4.36 10.37
CA ARG A 30 6.32 -4.57 8.98
C ARG A 30 6.29 -6.06 8.65
N GLU A 31 5.52 -6.41 7.63
CA GLU A 31 5.43 -7.76 7.12
C GLU A 31 6.15 -7.96 5.79
N THR A 32 6.49 -9.21 5.48
CA THR A 32 7.09 -9.61 4.22
C THR A 32 6.02 -9.93 3.17
N LEU A 33 6.46 -10.08 1.91
CA LEU A 33 5.57 -10.61 0.86
C LEU A 33 5.14 -12.05 1.14
N ALA A 34 5.90 -12.81 1.95
CA ALA A 34 5.55 -14.17 2.31
C ALA A 34 4.42 -14.19 3.33
N ASP A 35 4.55 -13.41 4.40
CA ASP A 35 3.51 -13.31 5.45
C ASP A 35 2.18 -12.87 4.83
N LEU A 36 2.21 -11.83 3.99
CA LEU A 36 1.03 -11.36 3.26
C LEU A 36 0.51 -12.37 2.23
N SER A 37 1.38 -13.16 1.62
CA SER A 37 1.02 -14.21 0.66
C SER A 37 0.24 -15.32 1.35
N ASP A 38 0.69 -15.71 2.55
CA ASP A 38 0.08 -16.76 3.35
C ASP A 38 -1.28 -16.30 3.90
N ASP A 39 -1.35 -15.07 4.42
CA ASP A 39 -2.58 -14.47 4.95
C ASP A 39 -3.68 -14.27 3.91
N TYR A 40 -3.31 -13.77 2.74
CA TYR A 40 -4.27 -13.50 1.67
C TYR A 40 -4.56 -14.73 0.79
N GLN A 41 -3.86 -15.84 1.00
CA GLN A 41 -3.92 -17.04 0.17
C GLN A 41 -3.70 -16.72 -1.32
N LEU A 42 -2.72 -15.85 -1.58
CA LEU A 42 -2.33 -15.43 -2.92
C LEU A 42 -0.87 -15.77 -3.16
N SER A 43 -0.42 -15.77 -4.40
CA SER A 43 1.01 -15.87 -4.67
C SER A 43 1.75 -14.60 -4.23
N LYS A 44 3.02 -14.73 -3.83
CA LYS A 44 3.92 -13.59 -3.56
C LYS A 44 3.94 -12.57 -4.71
N GLU A 45 3.87 -13.06 -5.95
CA GLU A 45 3.81 -12.21 -7.13
C GLU A 45 2.51 -11.41 -7.20
N ARG A 46 1.36 -12.02 -6.86
CA ARG A 46 0.10 -11.29 -6.79
C ARG A 46 0.11 -10.22 -5.70
N ILE A 47 0.72 -10.51 -4.54
CA ILE A 47 0.93 -9.49 -3.49
C ILE A 47 1.82 -8.36 -4.00
N ARG A 48 2.91 -8.68 -4.70
CA ARG A 48 3.82 -7.67 -5.29
C ARG A 48 3.09 -6.78 -6.30
N GLN A 49 2.21 -7.34 -7.12
CA GLN A 49 1.38 -6.58 -8.05
C GLN A 49 0.46 -5.61 -7.32
N LEU A 50 -0.28 -6.09 -6.31
CA LEU A 50 -1.15 -5.25 -5.49
C LEU A 50 -0.36 -4.15 -4.77
N GLN A 51 0.82 -4.48 -4.20
CA GLN A 51 1.71 -3.48 -3.62
C GLN A 51 2.09 -2.40 -4.66
N LYS A 52 2.51 -2.80 -5.86
CA LYS A 52 2.90 -1.87 -6.92
C LYS A 52 1.73 -0.99 -7.38
N GLU A 53 0.55 -1.58 -7.59
CA GLU A 53 -0.67 -0.86 -7.95
C GLU A 53 -1.06 0.18 -6.87
N GLY A 54 -0.94 -0.19 -5.59
CA GLY A 54 -1.16 0.72 -4.46
C GLY A 54 -0.19 1.91 -4.48
N LEU A 55 1.11 1.65 -4.61
CA LEU A 55 2.13 2.70 -4.69
C LEU A 55 1.94 3.62 -5.89
N GLN A 56 1.57 3.08 -7.05
CA GLN A 56 1.30 3.88 -8.24
C GLN A 56 0.13 4.84 -8.03
N LYS A 57 -0.95 4.39 -7.37
CA LYS A 57 -2.09 5.25 -7.02
C LYS A 57 -1.73 6.34 -6.02
N LEU A 58 -0.87 6.03 -5.03
CA LEU A 58 -0.36 7.03 -4.11
C LEU A 58 0.52 8.07 -4.84
N LYS A 59 1.43 7.60 -5.71
CA LYS A 59 2.29 8.47 -6.51
C LYS A 59 1.48 9.39 -7.43
N SER A 60 0.46 8.87 -8.11
CA SER A 60 -0.37 9.68 -9.01
C SER A 60 -1.13 10.77 -8.27
N LYS A 61 -1.54 10.51 -7.02
CA LYS A 61 -2.21 11.51 -6.17
C LYS A 61 -1.23 12.55 -5.65
N LEU A 62 0.00 12.16 -5.33
CA LEU A 62 1.07 13.07 -4.95
C LEU A 62 1.50 13.98 -6.11
N SER A 63 1.62 13.44 -7.33
CA SER A 63 1.98 14.22 -8.51
C SER A 63 0.86 15.17 -8.96
N PHE A 64 -0.40 14.78 -8.79
CA PHE A 64 -1.55 15.65 -9.07
C PHE A 64 -1.66 16.84 -8.10
N ASP A 65 -1.10 16.73 -6.90
CA ASP A 65 -1.18 17.76 -5.85
C ASP A 65 -0.02 18.77 -5.87
N GLY A 66 0.74 18.85 -6.99
CA GLY A 66 1.73 19.92 -7.21
C GLY A 66 3.17 19.56 -6.84
N TRP A 67 3.72 18.53 -7.47
CA TRP A 67 5.18 18.30 -7.56
C TRP A 67 5.57 18.02 -9.00
N ASP A 68 5.43 19.03 -9.86
CA ASP A 68 6.15 19.23 -11.13
C ASP A 68 6.61 20.70 -11.16
#